data_AF-A0A2P4YC88-F1
#
_entry.id   AF-A0A2P4YC88-F1
#
_cell.length_a   1.000
_cell.length_b   1.000
_cell.length_c   1.000
_cell.angle_alpha   90.00
_cell.angle_beta   90.00
_cell.angle_gamma   90.00
#
_symmetry.space_group_name_H-M   'P 1'
#
loop_
_entity.id
_entity.type
_entity.pdbx_description
1 polymer ?
#
loop_
_entity_poly.entity_id
_entity_poly.type
_entity_poly.pdbx_seq_one_letter_code
_entity_poly.pdbx_strand_id
1 'polypeptide(L)'
;MALQTKGANQPCSVIYSLVPAQPLPAVDLSKSFRDRLLPAKVHTYIRRKYYKYYRSVLVCAAVSYCLNVVVPLVEARMGRIIAVLAAILWIPLGLGSVTTLRYDIVCLVSRTFDFWFFSSITTIITVTMSMYFGDLRSVRMLIDWIGYHHVVFVDAHVLGLRSLTYFLIASILSLTVVFVWIVLGKVDGGSTFTIVKYENLQRSFELSGIDVIGNCLVSLGFLLAKIVFRRRKILLYTIGAVGLTLSHIPLVHGFNGSEGVAAHNEIKIVICFIALVCTAVFTGFFVVFYQCQLLKLLFTSFDFAFYSFQVTFTDIGVCVLYNWEISRCLMVLSWWLWAQWALTLDALTPSTRCMLKLRVRFVVPVLCLLLADHLGIIYRIFLSYETQ
;
A
#
# COMPACT_ATOMS: atom_id res chain seq x y z
N MET A 1 -19.14 -26.61 -68.97
CA MET A 1 -20.34 -25.76 -68.83
C MET A 1 -21.20 -26.44 -67.78
N ALA A 2 -21.41 -25.99 -66.55
CA ALA A 2 -21.26 -24.75 -65.78
C ALA A 2 -21.10 -25.19 -64.29
N LEU A 3 -20.66 -24.45 -63.27
CA LEU A 3 -20.21 -23.09 -63.02
C LEU A 3 -19.46 -23.18 -61.67
N GLN A 4 -18.26 -22.60 -61.55
CA GLN A 4 -17.67 -22.33 -60.23
C GLN A 4 -18.54 -21.34 -59.46
N THR A 5 -18.74 -21.54 -58.16
CA THR A 5 -18.86 -20.41 -57.23
C THR A 5 -17.91 -20.56 -56.05
N LYS A 6 -17.13 -19.50 -55.94
CA LYS A 6 -16.07 -19.15 -55.01
C LYS A 6 -16.72 -18.50 -53.77
N GLY A 7 -16.20 -18.83 -52.59
CA GLY A 7 -16.18 -17.91 -51.46
C GLY A 7 -17.25 -18.08 -50.39
N ALA A 8 -16.81 -18.49 -49.20
CA ALA A 8 -17.27 -17.89 -47.96
C ALA A 8 -16.15 -18.03 -46.92
N ASN A 9 -15.50 -16.90 -46.62
CA ASN A 9 -14.70 -16.72 -45.41
C ASN A 9 -15.54 -17.20 -44.22
N GLN A 10 -15.16 -18.33 -43.60
CA GLN A 10 -15.62 -18.60 -42.25
C GLN A 10 -14.88 -17.62 -41.33
N PRO A 11 -15.54 -16.63 -40.72
CA PRO A 11 -14.96 -16.02 -39.55
C PRO A 11 -14.78 -17.17 -38.55
N CYS A 12 -13.55 -17.40 -38.08
CA CYS A 12 -13.34 -18.17 -36.85
C CYS A 12 -14.04 -17.40 -35.72
N SER A 13 -15.36 -17.54 -35.62
CA SER A 13 -16.12 -17.05 -34.50
C SER A 13 -15.67 -17.88 -33.31
N VAL A 14 -14.87 -17.29 -32.44
CA VAL A 14 -14.47 -17.92 -31.18
C VAL A 14 -15.75 -18.12 -30.37
N ILE A 15 -16.29 -19.35 -30.39
CA ILE A 15 -17.48 -19.72 -29.64
C ILE A 15 -17.04 -19.90 -28.19
N TYR A 16 -17.31 -18.89 -27.35
CA TYR A 16 -17.13 -19.00 -25.91
C TYR A 16 -18.25 -19.89 -25.35
N SER A 17 -17.91 -21.12 -24.98
CA SER A 17 -18.83 -22.01 -24.26
C SER A 17 -18.71 -21.75 -22.76
N LEU A 18 -19.84 -21.51 -22.09
CA LEU A 18 -19.89 -21.41 -20.64
C LEU A 18 -19.70 -22.82 -20.06
N VAL A 19 -18.46 -23.15 -19.70
CA VAL A 19 -18.15 -24.38 -19.00
C VAL A 19 -18.53 -24.19 -17.52
N PRO A 20 -19.32 -25.10 -16.92
CA PRO A 20 -19.58 -25.06 -15.49
C PRO A 20 -18.24 -25.11 -14.74
N ALA A 21 -18.03 -24.15 -13.84
CA ALA A 21 -16.83 -24.11 -13.02
C ALA A 21 -16.68 -25.44 -12.27
N GLN A 22 -15.46 -25.99 -12.23
CA GLN A 22 -15.17 -27.19 -11.46
C GLN A 22 -15.69 -27.00 -10.03
N PRO A 23 -16.30 -28.04 -9.42
CA PRO A 23 -16.84 -27.93 -8.07
C PRO A 23 -15.74 -27.46 -7.13
N LEU A 24 -16.08 -26.47 -6.30
CA LEU A 24 -15.17 -25.93 -5.29
C LEU A 24 -14.64 -27.09 -4.42
N PRO A 25 -13.34 -27.11 -4.09
CA PRO A 25 -12.80 -28.15 -3.24
C PRO A 25 -13.58 -28.17 -1.92
N ALA A 26 -14.02 -29.36 -1.50
CA ALA A 26 -14.68 -29.54 -0.21
C ALA A 26 -13.66 -29.22 0.90
N VAL A 27 -13.90 -28.12 1.62
CA VAL A 27 -13.04 -27.68 2.73
C VAL A 27 -13.70 -28.04 4.04
N ASP A 28 -13.02 -28.84 4.88
CA ASP A 28 -13.50 -29.17 6.20
C ASP A 28 -12.99 -28.15 7.23
N LEU A 29 -13.87 -27.24 7.63
CA LEU A 29 -13.55 -26.15 8.55
C LEU A 29 -13.38 -26.62 10.01
N SER A 30 -13.70 -27.87 10.32
CA SER A 30 -13.56 -28.45 11.67
C SER A 30 -12.12 -28.82 12.00
N LYS A 31 -11.27 -29.04 10.99
CA LYS A 31 -9.87 -29.44 11.15
C LYS A 31 -8.97 -28.25 11.44
N SER A 32 -8.54 -28.11 12.69
CA SER A 32 -7.48 -27.16 13.05
C SER A 32 -6.09 -27.76 12.84
N PHE A 33 -5.12 -26.92 12.50
CA PHE A 33 -3.69 -27.29 12.47
C PHE A 33 -3.26 -27.96 13.78
N ARG A 34 -3.84 -27.51 14.90
CA ARG A 34 -3.59 -28.03 16.24
C ARG A 34 -4.05 -29.47 16.44
N ASP A 35 -5.17 -29.88 15.84
CA ASP A 35 -5.75 -31.21 16.04
C ASP A 35 -4.93 -32.29 15.33
N ARG A 36 -4.10 -31.88 14.37
CA ARG A 36 -3.14 -32.74 13.66
C ARG A 36 -1.74 -32.73 14.28
N LEU A 37 -1.31 -31.61 14.85
CA LEU A 37 0.04 -31.44 15.39
C LEU A 37 0.18 -31.88 16.86
N LEU A 38 -0.88 -31.75 17.68
CA LEU A 38 -0.81 -31.95 19.12
C LEU A 38 -1.81 -33.00 19.64
N PRO A 39 -1.45 -33.81 20.66
CA PRO A 39 -2.36 -34.74 21.32
C PRO A 39 -3.60 -34.06 21.91
N ALA A 40 -4.73 -34.79 21.93
CA ALA A 40 -6.04 -34.30 22.35
C ALA A 40 -6.06 -33.56 23.71
N LYS A 41 -5.31 -34.09 24.69
CA LYS A 41 -5.26 -33.56 26.07
C LYS A 41 -4.45 -32.26 26.18
N VAL A 42 -3.34 -32.18 25.44
CA VAL A 42 -2.42 -31.02 25.46
C VAL A 42 -3.11 -29.82 24.84
N HIS A 43 -3.82 -30.05 23.73
CA HIS A 43 -4.44 -28.96 22.99
C HIS A 43 -5.61 -28.33 23.76
N THR A 44 -6.40 -29.10 24.49
CA THR A 44 -7.54 -28.59 25.27
C THR A 44 -7.06 -27.77 26.46
N TYR A 45 -5.96 -28.19 27.09
CA TYR A 45 -5.30 -27.44 28.15
C TYR A 45 -4.78 -26.08 27.65
N ILE A 46 -3.99 -26.09 26.56
CA ILE A 46 -3.44 -24.86 25.96
C ILE A 46 -4.58 -23.91 25.54
N ARG A 47 -5.65 -24.43 24.93
CA ARG A 47 -6.82 -23.64 24.54
C ARG A 47 -7.43 -22.94 25.75
N ARG A 48 -7.75 -23.66 26.83
CA ARG A 48 -8.40 -23.08 28.01
C ARG A 48 -7.53 -21.98 28.63
N LYS A 49 -6.22 -22.18 28.71
CA LYS A 49 -5.28 -21.17 29.23
C LYS A 49 -5.16 -19.96 28.30
N TYR A 50 -5.00 -20.18 27.00
CA TYR A 50 -4.88 -19.09 26.01
C TYR A 50 -6.12 -18.19 26.02
N TYR A 51 -7.33 -18.76 26.02
CA TYR A 51 -8.56 -17.96 26.08
C TYR A 51 -8.72 -17.23 27.41
N LYS A 52 -8.34 -17.85 28.53
CA LYS A 52 -8.41 -17.22 29.86
C LYS A 52 -7.51 -15.98 29.96
N TYR A 53 -6.31 -16.05 29.39
CA TYR A 53 -5.29 -14.98 29.46
C TYR A 53 -5.14 -14.20 28.15
N TYR A 54 -6.09 -14.31 27.23
CA TYR A 54 -5.97 -13.75 25.87
C TYR A 54 -5.68 -12.24 25.88
N ARG A 55 -6.34 -11.47 26.76
CA ARG A 55 -6.11 -10.02 26.89
C ARG A 55 -4.68 -9.70 27.32
N SER A 56 -4.15 -10.44 28.30
CA SER A 56 -2.78 -10.25 28.77
C SER A 56 -1.77 -10.61 27.69
N VAL A 57 -1.99 -11.72 26.97
CA VAL A 57 -1.15 -12.13 25.82
C VAL A 57 -1.17 -11.07 24.72
N LEU A 58 -2.33 -10.47 24.45
CA LEU A 58 -2.47 -9.39 23.46
C LEU A 58 -1.70 -8.13 23.89
N VAL A 59 -1.76 -7.75 25.17
CA VAL A 59 -1.00 -6.61 25.70
C VAL A 59 0.51 -6.86 25.62
N CYS A 60 0.97 -8.06 26.01
CA CYS A 60 2.39 -8.43 25.86
C CYS A 60 2.86 -8.34 24.41
N ALA A 61 2.05 -8.80 23.46
CA ALA A 61 2.37 -8.68 22.04
C ALA A 61 2.38 -7.23 21.55
N ALA A 62 1.42 -6.40 21.99
CA ALA A 62 1.42 -4.97 21.66
C ALA A 62 2.69 -4.28 22.16
N VAL A 63 3.11 -4.57 23.40
CA VAL A 63 4.37 -4.07 23.96
C VAL A 63 5.57 -4.57 23.15
N SER A 64 5.59 -5.85 22.74
CA SER A 64 6.63 -6.38 21.86
C SER A 64 6.74 -5.62 20.54
N TYR A 65 5.62 -5.33 19.87
CA TYR A 65 5.62 -4.55 18.63
C TYR A 65 6.15 -3.12 18.85
N CYS A 66 5.78 -2.46 19.95
CA CYS A 66 6.33 -1.15 20.31
C CYS A 66 7.85 -1.23 20.52
N LEU A 67 8.34 -2.23 21.25
CA LEU A 67 9.78 -2.44 21.44
C LEU A 67 10.50 -2.68 20.11
N ASN A 68 9.90 -3.45 19.19
CA ASN A 68 10.47 -3.71 17.86
C ASN A 68 10.65 -2.42 17.04
N VAL A 69 9.78 -1.41 17.19
CA VAL A 69 9.96 -0.09 16.55
C VAL A 69 11.15 0.66 17.13
N VAL A 70 11.42 0.48 18.44
CA VAL A 70 12.50 1.16 19.16
C VAL A 70 13.87 0.53 18.91
N VAL A 71 13.96 -0.78 18.67
CA VAL A 71 15.22 -1.51 18.41
C VAL A 71 16.21 -0.79 17.46
N PRO A 72 15.80 -0.30 16.27
CA PRO A 72 16.72 0.39 15.34
C PRO A 72 17.06 1.83 15.75
N LEU A 73 16.29 2.44 16.66
CA LEU A 73 16.43 3.85 17.05
C LEU A 73 17.42 4.05 18.21
N VAL A 74 17.83 2.96 18.86
CA VAL A 74 18.71 2.98 20.02
C VAL A 74 20.06 2.36 19.66
N GLU A 75 21.10 2.75 20.41
CA GLU A 75 22.45 2.18 20.31
C GLU A 75 22.44 0.64 20.25
N ALA A 76 23.34 0.07 19.44
CA ALA A 76 23.41 -1.35 19.15
C ALA A 76 23.41 -2.25 20.40
N ARG A 77 24.09 -1.86 21.49
CA ARG A 77 24.13 -2.64 22.73
C ARG A 77 22.75 -2.81 23.35
N MET A 78 21.99 -1.72 23.47
CA MET A 78 20.64 -1.73 24.03
C MET A 78 19.65 -2.37 23.06
N GLY A 79 19.80 -2.09 21.75
CA GLY A 79 18.99 -2.70 20.70
C GLY A 79 19.02 -4.23 20.72
N ARG A 80 20.19 -4.84 20.96
CA ARG A 80 20.33 -6.31 21.11
C ARG A 80 19.51 -6.88 22.27
N ILE A 81 19.54 -6.22 23.43
CA ILE A 81 18.80 -6.68 24.62
C ILE A 81 17.29 -6.51 24.38
N ILE A 82 16.88 -5.35 23.86
CA ILE A 82 15.47 -5.03 23.58
C ILE A 82 14.90 -6.01 22.54
N ALA A 83 15.66 -6.39 21.51
CA ALA A 83 15.21 -7.35 20.49
C ALA A 83 14.90 -8.73 21.10
N VAL A 84 15.74 -9.22 22.02
CA VAL A 84 15.51 -10.51 22.70
C VAL A 84 14.29 -10.43 23.62
N LEU A 85 14.15 -9.35 24.39
CA LEU A 85 12.97 -9.13 25.24
C LEU A 85 11.68 -9.06 24.41
N ALA A 86 11.71 -8.34 23.28
CA ALA A 86 10.59 -8.27 22.36
C ALA A 86 10.22 -9.66 21.82
N ALA A 87 11.21 -10.50 21.49
CA ALA A 87 10.99 -11.89 21.06
C ALA A 87 10.27 -12.70 22.14
N ILE A 88 10.75 -12.66 23.38
CA ILE A 88 10.16 -13.40 24.50
C ILE A 88 8.70 -12.99 24.73
N LEU A 89 8.41 -11.68 24.68
CA LEU A 89 7.07 -11.14 24.84
C LEU A 89 6.11 -11.53 23.69
N TRP A 90 6.64 -11.77 22.49
CA TRP A 90 5.84 -12.11 21.31
C TRP A 90 5.50 -13.60 21.19
N ILE A 91 6.41 -14.49 21.62
CA ILE A 91 6.28 -15.95 21.48
C ILE A 91 4.89 -16.50 21.87
N PRO A 92 4.29 -16.11 23.03
CA PRO A 92 2.99 -16.63 23.43
C PRO A 92 1.87 -16.33 22.41
N LEU A 93 1.91 -15.13 21.80
CA LEU A 93 0.95 -14.77 20.76
C LEU A 93 1.27 -15.51 19.46
N GLY A 94 2.54 -15.52 19.02
CA GLY A 94 2.95 -16.19 17.79
C GLY A 94 2.56 -17.67 17.76
N LEU A 95 2.97 -18.42 18.78
CA LEU A 95 2.64 -19.85 18.91
C LEU A 95 1.13 -20.06 19.07
N GLY A 96 0.47 -19.27 19.94
CA GLY A 96 -0.97 -19.35 20.12
C GLY A 96 -1.74 -19.13 18.82
N SER A 97 -1.31 -18.16 18.02
CA SER A 97 -1.87 -17.82 16.72
C SER A 97 -1.77 -18.99 15.74
N VAL A 98 -0.60 -19.65 15.60
CA VAL A 98 -0.42 -20.80 14.69
C VAL A 98 -1.39 -21.93 15.02
N THR A 99 -1.65 -22.18 16.31
CA THR A 99 -2.59 -23.23 16.73
C THR A 99 -4.05 -22.94 16.39
N THR A 100 -4.39 -21.72 15.97
CA THR A 100 -5.78 -21.33 15.65
C THR A 100 -6.10 -21.39 14.16
N LEU A 101 -5.11 -21.73 13.33
CA LEU A 101 -5.26 -21.84 11.89
C LEU A 101 -6.07 -23.08 11.49
N ARG A 102 -6.95 -22.92 10.49
CA ARG A 102 -7.65 -24.03 9.83
C ARG A 102 -6.75 -24.69 8.79
N TYR A 103 -6.53 -26.00 8.93
CA TYR A 103 -5.53 -26.72 8.13
C TYR A 103 -5.84 -26.71 6.63
N ASP A 104 -7.08 -26.99 6.24
CA ASP A 104 -7.46 -27.07 4.82
C ASP A 104 -7.36 -25.70 4.12
N ILE A 105 -7.69 -24.61 4.81
CA ILE A 105 -7.54 -23.25 4.28
C ILE A 105 -6.06 -22.91 4.11
N VAL A 106 -5.19 -23.25 5.08
CA VAL A 106 -3.75 -23.06 4.97
C VAL A 106 -3.19 -23.81 3.76
N CYS A 107 -3.60 -25.07 3.56
CA CYS A 107 -3.17 -25.86 2.40
C CYS A 107 -3.63 -25.25 1.08
N LEU A 108 -4.87 -24.75 1.02
CA LEU A 108 -5.41 -24.09 -0.16
C LEU A 108 -4.64 -22.81 -0.49
N VAL A 109 -4.41 -21.94 0.51
CA VAL A 109 -3.65 -20.69 0.34
C VAL A 109 -2.21 -20.99 -0.06
N SER A 110 -1.57 -22.00 0.54
CA SER A 110 -0.18 -22.37 0.26
C SER A 110 0.06 -22.93 -1.15
N ARG A 111 -1.01 -23.31 -1.86
CA ARG A 111 -0.93 -23.75 -3.28
C ARG A 111 -1.00 -22.59 -4.27
N THR A 112 -1.30 -21.38 -3.79
CA THR A 112 -1.45 -20.21 -4.66
C THR A 112 -0.09 -19.58 -4.96
N PHE A 113 0.07 -19.05 -6.18
CA PHE A 113 1.25 -18.26 -6.55
C PHE A 113 1.42 -17.03 -5.64
N ASP A 114 0.32 -16.35 -5.31
CA ASP A 114 0.31 -15.16 -4.44
C ASP A 114 0.98 -15.44 -3.07
N PHE A 115 0.77 -16.64 -2.50
CA PHE A 115 1.42 -17.05 -1.24
C PHE A 115 2.95 -17.15 -1.40
N TRP A 116 3.42 -17.91 -2.40
CA TRP A 116 4.86 -18.13 -2.61
C TRP A 116 5.60 -16.86 -3.00
N PHE A 117 4.97 -16.01 -3.81
CA PHE A 117 5.53 -14.70 -4.16
C PHE A 117 5.71 -13.82 -2.91
N PHE A 118 4.67 -13.71 -2.07
CA PHE A 118 4.73 -12.96 -0.83
C PHE A 118 5.76 -13.55 0.16
N SER A 119 5.77 -14.87 0.32
CA SER A 119 6.72 -15.58 1.18
C SER A 119 8.18 -15.37 0.71
N SER A 120 8.41 -15.39 -0.60
CA SER A 120 9.75 -15.14 -1.17
C SER A 120 10.23 -13.73 -0.89
N ILE A 121 9.40 -12.72 -1.15
CA ILE A 121 9.76 -11.31 -0.89
C ILE A 121 10.03 -11.07 0.60
N THR A 122 9.14 -11.52 1.47
CA THR A 122 9.33 -11.33 2.92
C THR A 122 10.54 -12.09 3.46
N THR A 123 10.86 -13.26 2.90
CA THR A 123 12.09 -14.00 3.23
C THR A 123 13.34 -13.27 2.76
N ILE A 124 13.36 -12.72 1.53
CA ILE A 124 14.47 -11.91 1.02
C ILE A 124 14.70 -10.69 1.91
N ILE A 125 13.64 -9.97 2.30
CA ILE A 125 13.73 -8.82 3.23
C ILE A 125 14.33 -9.27 4.56
N THR A 126 13.83 -10.36 5.13
CA THR A 126 14.25 -10.88 6.43
C THR A 126 15.73 -11.27 6.41
N VAL A 127 16.17 -12.00 5.38
CA VAL A 127 17.56 -12.44 5.22
C VAL A 127 18.48 -11.25 4.99
N THR A 128 18.16 -10.38 4.04
CA THR A 128 19.00 -9.22 3.71
C THR A 128 19.10 -8.23 4.86
N MET A 129 18.00 -7.96 5.59
CA MET A 129 18.04 -7.15 6.81
C MET A 129 18.83 -7.82 7.93
N SER A 130 18.71 -9.15 8.10
CA SER A 130 19.49 -9.89 9.10
C SER A 130 20.98 -9.83 8.81
N MET A 131 21.37 -9.95 7.53
CA MET A 131 22.75 -9.76 7.08
C MET A 131 23.23 -8.33 7.33
N TYR A 132 22.37 -7.32 7.11
CA TYR A 132 22.72 -5.93 7.36
C TYR A 132 23.01 -5.64 8.84
N PHE A 133 22.20 -6.18 9.76
CA PHE A 133 22.41 -5.99 11.20
C PHE A 133 23.60 -6.80 11.75
N GLY A 134 23.84 -8.00 11.22
CA GLY A 134 24.98 -8.85 11.60
C GLY A 134 25.01 -9.29 13.08
N ASP A 135 23.94 -9.04 13.85
CA ASP A 135 23.90 -9.26 15.29
C ASP A 135 22.54 -9.76 15.80
N LEU A 136 22.34 -9.78 17.12
CA LEU A 136 21.10 -10.25 17.76
C LEU A 136 19.85 -9.42 17.41
N ARG A 137 19.99 -8.21 16.81
CA ARG A 137 18.83 -7.45 16.32
C ARG A 137 18.13 -8.19 15.18
N SER A 138 18.81 -9.11 14.48
CA SER A 138 18.22 -10.00 13.47
C SER A 138 17.06 -10.86 14.00
N VAL A 139 17.00 -11.16 15.31
CA VAL A 139 15.90 -11.91 15.93
C VAL A 139 14.56 -11.21 15.71
N ARG A 140 14.54 -9.86 15.69
CA ARG A 140 13.38 -9.05 15.32
C ARG A 140 12.85 -9.38 13.94
N MET A 141 13.75 -9.59 12.96
CA MET A 141 13.35 -9.90 11.58
C MET A 141 12.61 -11.23 11.50
N LEU A 142 13.00 -12.23 12.32
CA LEU A 142 12.28 -13.50 12.39
C LEU A 142 10.87 -13.35 12.95
N ILE A 143 10.69 -12.50 13.97
CA ILE A 143 9.36 -12.19 14.52
C ILE A 143 8.48 -11.56 13.44
N ASP A 144 9.01 -10.55 12.74
CA ASP A 144 8.30 -9.88 11.66
C ASP A 144 7.97 -10.87 10.52
N TRP A 145 8.90 -11.76 10.15
CA TRP A 145 8.67 -12.80 9.14
C TRP A 145 7.49 -13.71 9.47
N ILE A 146 7.43 -14.23 10.71
CA ILE A 146 6.30 -15.07 11.13
C ILE A 146 5.01 -14.22 11.19
N GLY A 147 5.09 -12.98 11.67
CA GLY A 147 3.98 -12.03 11.69
C GLY A 147 3.39 -11.77 10.30
N TYR A 148 4.22 -11.60 9.27
CA TYR A 148 3.76 -11.44 7.89
C TYR A 148 3.04 -12.69 7.37
N HIS A 149 3.53 -13.89 7.71
CA HIS A 149 2.86 -15.13 7.30
C HIS A 149 1.50 -15.31 8.00
N HIS A 150 1.35 -14.88 9.26
CA HIS A 150 0.05 -14.86 9.93
C HIS A 150 -0.98 -14.00 9.19
N VAL A 151 -0.55 -12.91 8.58
CA VAL A 151 -1.42 -12.01 7.82
C VAL A 151 -1.87 -12.65 6.51
N VAL A 152 -0.99 -13.37 5.81
CA VAL A 152 -1.38 -14.10 4.60
C VAL A 152 -2.42 -15.17 4.93
N PHE A 153 -2.29 -15.80 6.10
CA PHE A 153 -3.24 -16.78 6.61
C PHE A 153 -4.41 -16.17 7.40
N VAL A 154 -4.69 -14.88 7.26
CA VAL A 154 -5.77 -14.22 8.01
C VAL A 154 -7.15 -14.85 7.74
N ASP A 155 -7.38 -15.41 6.56
CA ASP A 155 -8.64 -16.12 6.24
C ASP A 155 -8.72 -17.53 6.83
N ALA A 156 -7.58 -18.11 7.25
CA ALA A 156 -7.53 -19.36 7.99
C ALA A 156 -7.70 -19.16 9.50
N HIS A 157 -7.60 -17.93 10.00
CA HIS A 157 -7.75 -17.63 11.43
C HIS A 157 -9.22 -17.63 11.87
N VAL A 158 -9.51 -18.40 12.91
CA VAL A 158 -10.84 -18.47 13.53
C VAL A 158 -11.10 -17.30 14.50
N LEU A 159 -10.04 -16.69 15.03
CA LEU A 159 -10.10 -15.64 16.05
C LEU A 159 -9.80 -14.25 15.47
N GLY A 160 -10.82 -13.39 15.43
CA GLY A 160 -10.71 -11.93 15.42
C GLY A 160 -9.73 -11.29 14.42
N LEU A 161 -10.15 -11.17 13.15
CA LEU A 161 -9.41 -10.53 12.05
C LEU A 161 -8.87 -9.11 12.32
N ARG A 162 -9.46 -8.38 13.27
CA ARG A 162 -9.15 -6.95 13.49
C ARG A 162 -7.76 -6.74 14.11
N SER A 163 -7.37 -7.52 15.13
CA SER A 163 -6.08 -7.32 15.81
C SER A 163 -4.87 -7.59 14.90
N LEU A 164 -4.94 -8.67 14.11
CA LEU A 164 -3.90 -9.04 13.15
C LEU A 164 -3.67 -7.95 12.10
N THR A 165 -4.74 -7.24 11.70
CA THR A 165 -4.62 -6.12 10.77
C THR A 165 -3.85 -4.95 11.39
N TYR A 166 -4.08 -4.64 12.67
CA TYR A 166 -3.34 -3.57 13.36
C TYR A 166 -1.87 -3.93 13.56
N PHE A 167 -1.56 -5.18 13.91
CA PHE A 167 -0.18 -5.65 14.02
C PHE A 167 0.56 -5.60 12.69
N LEU A 168 -0.11 -5.96 11.59
CA LEU A 168 0.46 -5.81 10.25
C LEU A 168 0.84 -4.35 9.96
N ILE A 169 -0.07 -3.41 10.17
CA ILE A 169 0.17 -1.98 9.93
C ILE A 169 1.35 -1.51 10.78
N ALA A 170 1.41 -1.91 12.06
CA ALA A 170 2.51 -1.57 12.96
C ALA A 170 3.86 -2.17 12.49
N SER A 171 3.89 -3.42 12.04
CA SER A 171 5.10 -4.06 11.51
C SER A 171 5.61 -3.41 10.22
N ILE A 172 4.71 -3.05 9.29
CA ILE A 172 5.09 -2.34 8.06
C ILE A 172 5.66 -0.97 8.40
N LEU A 173 4.95 -0.21 9.25
CA LEU A 173 5.42 1.10 9.70
C LEU A 173 6.80 0.98 10.35
N SER A 174 6.99 -0.05 11.17
CA SER A 174 8.27 -0.36 11.79
C SER A 174 9.36 -0.63 10.76
N LEU A 175 9.11 -1.47 9.74
CA LEU A 175 10.07 -1.74 8.67
C LEU A 175 10.40 -0.48 7.85
N THR A 176 9.40 0.38 7.56
CA THR A 176 9.64 1.62 6.83
C THR A 176 10.50 2.59 7.64
N VAL A 177 10.26 2.68 8.96
CA VAL A 177 11.08 3.51 9.85
C VAL A 177 12.51 2.99 9.90
N VAL A 178 12.70 1.68 10.02
CA VAL A 178 14.03 1.04 9.97
C VAL A 178 14.73 1.38 8.66
N PHE A 179 14.06 1.21 7.52
CA PHE A 179 14.64 1.47 6.21
C PHE A 179 15.05 2.93 6.04
N VAL A 180 14.19 3.88 6.44
CA VAL A 180 14.52 5.31 6.43
C VAL A 180 15.75 5.58 7.32
N TRP A 181 15.81 4.98 8.51
CA TRP A 181 16.95 5.15 9.42
C TRP A 181 18.26 4.58 8.83
N ILE A 182 18.18 3.45 8.11
CA ILE A 182 19.30 2.85 7.37
C ILE A 182 19.78 3.80 6.26
N VAL A 183 18.86 4.31 5.45
CA VAL A 183 19.17 5.24 4.33
C VAL A 183 19.80 6.54 4.85
N LEU A 184 19.37 7.02 6.03
CA LEU A 184 19.98 8.17 6.70
C LEU A 184 21.38 7.90 7.28
N GLY A 185 21.87 6.66 7.23
CA GLY A 185 23.17 6.28 7.78
C GLY A 185 23.26 6.40 9.30
N LYS A 186 22.12 6.37 10.00
CA LYS A 186 22.01 6.57 11.45
C LYS A 186 21.94 5.26 12.25
N VAL A 187 22.04 4.10 11.58
CA VAL A 187 22.04 2.80 12.24
C VAL A 187 23.45 2.42 12.69
N ASP A 188 23.61 2.27 14.00
CA ASP A 188 24.89 1.82 14.58
C ASP A 188 25.18 0.36 14.23
N GLY A 189 26.39 0.09 13.74
CA GLY A 189 26.89 -1.26 13.46
C GLY A 189 26.20 -1.98 12.29
N GLY A 190 25.54 -1.25 11.38
CA GLY A 190 25.03 -1.81 10.13
C GLY A 190 26.16 -2.00 9.11
N SER A 191 26.33 -3.21 8.60
CA SER A 191 27.30 -3.48 7.52
C SER A 191 26.62 -3.36 6.17
N THR A 192 27.06 -2.41 5.34
CA THR A 192 26.72 -2.43 3.92
C THR A 192 27.44 -3.60 3.26
N PHE A 193 26.70 -4.39 2.48
CA PHE A 193 27.26 -5.51 1.74
C PHE A 193 26.78 -5.44 0.29
N THR A 194 27.68 -5.81 -0.63
CA THR A 194 27.37 -5.94 -2.05
C THR A 194 26.97 -7.38 -2.34
N ILE A 195 25.82 -7.57 -2.97
CA ILE A 195 25.32 -8.92 -3.32
C ILE A 195 25.90 -9.35 -4.66
N VAL A 196 25.86 -8.44 -5.64
CA VAL A 196 26.39 -8.69 -6.98
C VAL A 196 27.26 -7.50 -7.36
N LYS A 197 28.51 -7.79 -7.72
CA LYS A 197 29.41 -6.84 -8.38
C LYS A 197 29.68 -7.38 -9.77
N TYR A 198 29.36 -6.59 -10.78
CA TYR A 198 29.63 -6.91 -12.17
C TYR A 198 30.42 -5.77 -12.78
N GLU A 199 31.59 -6.08 -13.32
CA GLU A 199 32.50 -5.09 -13.87
C GLU A 199 32.77 -5.42 -15.34
N ASN A 200 32.50 -4.45 -16.21
CA ASN A 200 32.80 -4.52 -17.65
C ASN A 200 33.78 -3.40 -17.99
N LEU A 201 34.48 -3.50 -19.14
CA LEU A 201 35.54 -2.59 -19.59
C LEU A 201 35.20 -1.08 -19.52
N GLN A 202 33.91 -0.71 -19.50
CA GLN A 202 33.44 0.67 -19.46
C GLN A 202 32.54 1.01 -18.25
N ARG A 203 32.05 0.03 -17.48
CA ARG A 203 31.10 0.26 -16.37
C ARG A 203 31.18 -0.82 -15.29
N SER A 204 31.20 -0.40 -14.04
CA SER A 204 30.97 -1.24 -12.86
C SER A 204 29.52 -1.08 -12.37
N PHE A 205 28.80 -2.18 -12.25
CA PHE A 205 27.48 -2.25 -11.62
C PHE A 205 27.60 -2.97 -10.28
N GLU A 206 27.17 -2.30 -9.22
CA GLU A 206 27.14 -2.87 -7.88
C GLU A 206 25.68 -2.87 -7.40
N LEU A 207 25.17 -4.05 -7.04
CA LEU A 207 23.87 -4.21 -6.42
C LEU A 207 24.06 -4.32 -4.90
N SER A 208 23.71 -3.26 -4.19
CA SER A 208 23.83 -3.21 -2.73
C SER A 208 22.67 -3.96 -2.07
N GLY A 209 22.93 -4.54 -0.89
CA GLY A 209 21.87 -5.09 -0.05
C GLY A 209 20.77 -4.08 0.28
N ILE A 210 21.12 -2.79 0.40
CA ILE A 210 20.16 -1.71 0.66
C ILE A 210 19.20 -1.52 -0.52
N ASP A 211 19.68 -1.64 -1.76
CA ASP A 211 18.85 -1.51 -2.97
C ASP A 211 17.84 -2.65 -3.06
N VAL A 212 18.31 -3.87 -2.76
CA VAL A 212 17.44 -5.06 -2.71
C VAL A 212 16.38 -4.90 -1.63
N ILE A 213 16.76 -4.46 -0.42
CA ILE A 213 15.84 -4.18 0.67
C ILE A 213 14.78 -3.15 0.25
N GLY A 214 15.21 -2.02 -0.32
CA GLY A 214 14.30 -0.95 -0.75
C GLY A 214 13.30 -1.42 -1.79
N ASN A 215 13.77 -2.12 -2.82
CA ASN A 215 12.91 -2.66 -3.88
C ASN A 215 11.91 -3.71 -3.33
N CYS A 216 12.37 -4.60 -2.45
CA CYS A 216 11.49 -5.58 -1.82
C CYS A 216 10.46 -4.92 -0.90
N LEU A 217 10.80 -3.85 -0.17
CA LEU A 217 9.86 -3.09 0.65
C LEU A 217 8.78 -2.41 -0.18
N VAL A 218 9.15 -1.80 -1.32
CA VAL A 218 8.19 -1.23 -2.27
C VAL A 218 7.25 -2.32 -2.81
N SER A 219 7.81 -3.46 -3.21
CA SER A 219 7.04 -4.61 -3.69
C SER A 219 6.07 -5.15 -2.63
N LEU A 220 6.53 -5.26 -1.38
CA LEU A 220 5.71 -5.65 -0.24
C LEU A 220 4.58 -4.64 0.00
N GLY A 221 4.87 -3.34 -0.06
CA GLY A 221 3.89 -2.26 0.03
C GLY A 221 2.77 -2.41 -1.00
N PHE A 222 3.11 -2.72 -2.25
CA PHE A 222 2.12 -2.98 -3.30
C PHE A 222 1.22 -4.19 -3.01
N LEU A 223 1.79 -5.30 -2.54
CA LEU A 223 1.02 -6.49 -2.16
C LEU A 223 0.04 -6.20 -1.02
N LEU A 224 0.48 -5.41 -0.04
CA LEU A 224 -0.32 -5.07 1.12
C LEU A 224 -1.42 -4.08 0.80
N ALA A 225 -1.13 -3.06 -0.03
CA ALA A 225 -2.14 -2.19 -0.60
C ALA A 225 -3.23 -3.04 -1.28
N LYS A 226 -2.85 -4.02 -2.10
CA LYS A 226 -3.80 -4.94 -2.74
C LYS A 226 -4.68 -5.69 -1.74
N ILE A 227 -4.12 -6.16 -0.62
CA ILE A 227 -4.87 -6.86 0.44
C ILE A 227 -5.83 -5.91 1.18
N VAL A 228 -5.34 -4.74 1.62
CA VAL A 228 -6.13 -3.73 2.31
C VAL A 228 -7.31 -3.30 1.44
N PHE A 229 -7.09 -3.14 0.13
CA PHE A 229 -8.15 -2.75 -0.80
C PHE A 229 -9.29 -3.75 -0.81
N ARG A 230 -8.95 -5.04 -1.01
CA ARG A 230 -9.94 -6.10 -1.16
C ARG A 230 -10.89 -6.12 0.04
N ARG A 231 -10.40 -5.73 1.22
CA ARG A 231 -11.15 -5.72 2.48
C ARG A 231 -11.80 -4.39 2.84
N ARG A 232 -11.22 -3.24 2.45
CA ARG A 232 -11.62 -1.90 2.96
C ARG A 232 -11.86 -0.86 1.86
N LYS A 233 -12.52 -1.26 0.77
CA LYS A 233 -12.86 -0.36 -0.36
C LYS A 233 -13.56 0.93 0.09
N ILE A 234 -14.54 0.81 0.99
CA ILE A 234 -15.30 1.96 1.51
C ILE A 234 -14.37 2.98 2.16
N LEU A 235 -13.41 2.52 2.97
CA LEU A 235 -12.46 3.40 3.65
C LEU A 235 -11.61 4.20 2.65
N LEU A 236 -11.15 3.56 1.57
CA LEU A 236 -10.37 4.26 0.55
C LEU A 236 -11.22 5.33 -0.15
N TYR A 237 -12.46 5.01 -0.54
CA TYR A 237 -13.34 5.99 -1.16
C TYR A 237 -13.71 7.14 -0.20
N THR A 238 -13.85 6.87 1.10
CA THR A 238 -14.04 7.95 2.10
C THR A 238 -12.80 8.83 2.23
N ILE A 239 -11.59 8.27 2.20
CA ILE A 239 -10.34 9.04 2.22
C ILE A 239 -10.24 9.91 0.96
N GLY A 240 -10.56 9.34 -0.21
CA GLY A 240 -10.59 10.09 -1.47
C GLY A 240 -11.62 11.22 -1.46
N ALA A 241 -12.83 10.95 -0.97
CA ALA A 241 -13.87 11.97 -0.85
C ALA A 241 -13.45 13.12 0.09
N VAL A 242 -12.83 12.80 1.23
CA VAL A 242 -12.28 13.80 2.16
C VAL A 242 -11.14 14.60 1.51
N GLY A 243 -10.21 13.94 0.80
CA GLY A 243 -9.11 14.62 0.09
C GLY A 243 -9.63 15.58 -0.98
N LEU A 244 -10.62 15.15 -1.76
CA LEU A 244 -11.28 15.97 -2.76
C LEU A 244 -11.98 17.17 -2.13
N THR A 245 -12.88 16.97 -1.16
CA THR A 245 -13.62 18.08 -0.53
C THR A 245 -12.70 19.08 0.16
N LEU A 246 -11.70 18.61 0.92
CA LEU A 246 -10.74 19.48 1.60
C LEU A 246 -9.89 20.28 0.60
N SER A 247 -9.61 19.75 -0.60
CA SER A 247 -8.85 20.48 -1.62
C SER A 247 -9.60 21.68 -2.21
N HIS A 248 -10.93 21.75 -2.11
CA HIS A 248 -11.72 22.90 -2.59
C HIS A 248 -11.89 24.00 -1.53
N ILE A 249 -11.80 23.65 -0.24
CA ILE A 249 -12.06 24.58 0.88
C ILE A 249 -11.20 25.85 0.81
N PRO A 250 -9.88 25.81 0.56
CA PRO A 250 -9.05 27.00 0.52
C PRO A 250 -9.46 27.99 -0.57
N LEU A 251 -9.91 27.49 -1.72
CA LEU A 251 -10.40 28.30 -2.82
C LEU A 251 -11.72 29.00 -2.47
N VAL A 252 -12.65 28.33 -1.78
CA VAL A 252 -13.94 28.90 -1.41
C VAL A 252 -13.82 29.87 -0.22
N HIS A 253 -13.08 29.49 0.83
CA HIS A 253 -12.97 30.27 2.06
C HIS A 253 -12.01 31.45 1.96
N GLY A 254 -11.15 31.51 0.94
CA GLY A 254 -10.37 32.70 0.59
C GLY A 254 -11.21 33.90 0.11
N PHE A 255 -12.53 33.92 0.37
CA PHE A 255 -13.46 35.01 0.04
C PHE A 255 -13.81 35.88 1.26
N ASN A 256 -13.78 35.33 2.48
CA ASN A 256 -14.17 36.07 3.68
C ASN A 256 -12.93 36.67 4.38
N GLY A 257 -12.54 37.86 3.93
CA GLY A 257 -11.48 38.67 4.54
C GLY A 257 -11.89 39.23 5.90
N SER A 258 -11.88 38.41 6.95
CA SER A 258 -12.01 38.89 8.33
C SER A 258 -10.76 38.59 9.14
N GLU A 259 -10.32 39.61 9.85
CA GLU A 259 -9.02 39.83 10.45
C GLU A 259 -8.69 38.80 11.54
N GLY A 260 -7.66 37.99 11.29
CA GLY A 260 -7.13 36.94 12.18
C GLY A 260 -5.88 36.29 11.58
N VAL A 261 -4.95 37.13 11.11
CA VAL A 261 -4.04 36.87 9.97
C VAL A 261 -3.04 35.72 10.18
N ALA A 262 -2.59 35.44 11.41
CA ALA A 262 -1.57 34.41 11.65
C ALA A 262 -2.16 33.00 11.90
N ALA A 263 -3.08 32.87 12.86
CA ALA A 263 -3.68 31.58 13.22
C ALA A 263 -4.48 30.95 12.05
N HIS A 264 -5.07 31.80 11.20
CA HIS A 264 -5.82 31.36 10.04
C HIS A 264 -4.91 30.77 8.94
N ASN A 265 -3.66 31.22 8.83
CA ASN A 265 -2.72 30.72 7.82
C ASN A 265 -2.19 29.32 8.16
N GLU A 266 -1.82 29.09 9.42
CA GLU A 266 -1.38 27.77 9.90
C GLU A 266 -2.48 26.70 9.68
N ILE A 267 -3.74 27.04 9.99
CA ILE A 267 -4.87 26.15 9.78
C ILE A 267 -5.05 25.82 8.28
N LYS A 268 -4.89 26.80 7.38
CA LYS A 268 -4.97 26.56 5.92
C LYS A 268 -3.89 25.59 5.46
N ILE A 269 -2.65 25.78 5.89
CA ILE A 269 -1.53 24.91 5.52
C ILE A 269 -1.82 23.47 5.99
N VAL A 270 -2.26 23.30 7.24
CA VAL A 270 -2.62 21.98 7.79
C VAL A 270 -3.75 21.33 6.98
N ILE A 271 -4.80 22.08 6.64
CA ILE A 271 -5.91 21.56 5.81
C ILE A 271 -5.42 21.13 4.43
N CYS A 272 -4.63 21.97 3.74
CA CYS A 272 -4.09 21.64 2.42
C CYS A 272 -3.14 20.44 2.46
N PHE A 273 -2.34 20.33 3.52
CA PHE A 273 -1.45 19.19 3.72
C PHE A 273 -2.25 17.90 3.94
N ILE A 274 -3.28 17.92 4.80
CA ILE A 274 -4.17 16.77 5.00
C ILE A 274 -4.88 16.41 3.69
N ALA A 275 -5.38 17.39 2.94
CA ALA A 275 -6.01 17.18 1.64
C ALA A 275 -5.05 16.48 0.67
N LEU A 276 -3.82 16.99 0.55
CA LEU A 276 -2.77 16.41 -0.30
C LEU A 276 -2.43 14.98 0.11
N VAL A 277 -2.27 14.71 1.41
CA VAL A 277 -1.99 13.36 1.92
C VAL A 277 -3.14 12.41 1.60
N CYS A 278 -4.39 12.82 1.84
CA CYS A 278 -5.57 12.00 1.51
C CYS A 278 -5.67 11.72 0.01
N THR A 279 -5.44 12.73 -0.83
CA THR A 279 -5.42 12.59 -2.30
C THR A 279 -4.29 11.67 -2.74
N ALA A 280 -3.06 11.87 -2.26
CA ALA A 280 -1.91 11.03 -2.60
C ALA A 280 -2.10 9.56 -2.16
N VAL A 281 -2.68 9.34 -0.98
CA VAL A 281 -3.04 7.99 -0.52
C VAL A 281 -4.08 7.39 -1.45
N PHE A 282 -5.11 8.14 -1.85
CA PHE A 282 -6.13 7.64 -2.77
C PHE A 282 -5.55 7.33 -4.16
N THR A 283 -4.90 8.29 -4.80
CA THR A 283 -4.40 8.17 -6.18
C THR A 283 -3.24 7.19 -6.28
N GLY A 284 -2.27 7.24 -5.36
CA GLY A 284 -1.14 6.32 -5.29
C GLY A 284 -1.59 4.87 -5.14
N PHE A 285 -2.72 4.65 -4.47
CA PHE A 285 -3.31 3.33 -4.37
C PHE A 285 -3.81 2.79 -5.70
N PHE A 286 -4.39 3.63 -6.57
CA PHE A 286 -4.78 3.23 -7.92
C PHE A 286 -3.57 2.90 -8.79
N VAL A 287 -2.46 3.63 -8.63
CA VAL A 287 -1.20 3.37 -9.35
C VAL A 287 -0.72 1.93 -9.14
N VAL A 288 -0.90 1.37 -7.93
CA VAL A 288 -0.56 -0.04 -7.61
C VAL A 288 -1.29 -1.04 -8.50
N PHE A 289 -2.45 -0.67 -9.03
CA PHE A 289 -3.31 -1.52 -9.84
C PHE A 289 -3.18 -1.28 -11.34
N TYR A 290 -2.35 -0.33 -11.76
CA TYR A 290 -2.12 -0.08 -13.17
C TYR A 290 -1.34 -1.22 -13.81
N GLN A 291 -1.75 -1.62 -15.01
CA GLN A 291 -0.97 -2.58 -15.78
C GLN A 291 0.20 -1.84 -16.44
N CYS A 292 1.45 -2.23 -16.13
CA CYS A 292 2.64 -1.52 -16.62
C CYS A 292 2.68 -1.37 -18.16
N GLN A 293 2.23 -2.38 -18.90
CA GLN A 293 2.19 -2.33 -20.37
C GLN A 293 1.17 -1.29 -20.87
N LEU A 294 -0.01 -1.22 -20.25
CA LEU A 294 -1.05 -0.29 -20.64
C LEU A 294 -0.69 1.14 -20.20
N LEU A 295 -0.10 1.27 -19.02
CA LEU A 295 0.46 2.52 -18.52
C LEU A 295 1.55 3.03 -19.48
N LYS A 296 2.49 2.17 -19.89
CA LYS A 296 3.53 2.53 -20.86
C LYS A 296 2.91 2.98 -22.19
N LEU A 297 1.93 2.24 -22.71
CA LEU A 297 1.23 2.59 -23.95
C LEU A 297 0.54 3.96 -23.82
N LEU A 298 -0.12 4.20 -22.69
CA LEU A 298 -0.79 5.46 -22.38
C LEU A 298 0.21 6.62 -22.32
N PHE A 299 1.32 6.47 -21.58
CA PHE A 299 2.37 7.50 -21.50
C PHE A 299 3.08 7.77 -22.83
N THR A 300 3.13 6.79 -23.74
CA THR A 300 3.65 7.00 -25.10
C THR A 300 2.63 7.59 -26.07
N SER A 301 1.36 7.68 -25.68
CA SER A 301 0.33 8.31 -26.51
C SER A 301 0.50 9.82 -26.51
N PHE A 302 0.42 10.42 -27.70
CA PHE A 302 0.48 11.87 -27.87
C PHE A 302 -0.63 12.57 -27.08
N ASP A 303 -1.85 12.05 -27.11
CA ASP A 303 -3.00 12.67 -26.44
C ASP A 303 -2.76 12.77 -24.93
N PHE A 304 -2.33 11.68 -24.30
CA PHE A 304 -2.04 11.68 -22.87
C PHE A 304 -0.90 12.64 -22.53
N ALA A 305 0.20 12.58 -23.28
CA ALA A 305 1.35 13.45 -23.05
C ALA A 305 0.98 14.93 -23.20
N PHE A 306 0.19 15.26 -24.22
CA PHE A 306 -0.30 16.61 -24.47
C PHE A 306 -1.19 17.11 -23.34
N TYR A 307 -2.21 16.36 -22.93
CA TYR A 307 -3.10 16.76 -21.84
C TYR A 307 -2.38 16.84 -20.48
N SER A 308 -1.53 15.85 -20.17
CA SER A 308 -0.75 15.84 -18.93
C SER A 308 0.21 17.04 -18.85
N PHE A 309 0.84 17.39 -19.97
CA PHE A 309 1.68 18.59 -20.10
C PHE A 309 0.86 19.86 -19.92
N GLN A 310 -0.27 20.00 -20.60
CA GLN A 310 -1.15 21.17 -20.51
C GLN A 310 -1.63 21.40 -19.07
N VAL A 311 -2.08 20.36 -18.39
CA VAL A 311 -2.50 20.43 -16.97
C VAL A 311 -1.31 20.87 -16.11
N THR A 312 -0.15 20.24 -16.25
CA THR A 312 1.04 20.57 -15.46
C THR A 312 1.50 22.01 -15.64
N PHE A 313 1.51 22.52 -16.87
CA PHE A 313 1.85 23.92 -17.15
C PHE A 313 0.82 24.90 -16.59
N THR A 314 -0.46 24.55 -16.68
CA THR A 314 -1.54 25.34 -16.09
C THR A 314 -1.37 25.44 -14.58
N ASP A 315 -1.10 24.31 -13.91
CA ASP A 315 -0.89 24.25 -12.45
C ASP A 315 0.37 25.00 -12.01
N ILE A 316 1.47 24.91 -12.77
CA ILE A 316 2.67 25.73 -12.53
C ILE A 316 2.34 27.22 -12.70
N GLY A 317 1.59 27.59 -13.74
CA GLY A 317 1.15 28.97 -13.96
C GLY A 317 0.32 29.51 -12.79
N VAL A 318 -0.60 28.70 -12.26
CA VAL A 318 -1.38 29.04 -11.06
C VAL A 318 -0.48 29.21 -9.83
N CYS A 319 0.52 28.35 -9.63
CA CYS A 319 1.51 28.50 -8.55
C CYS A 319 2.28 29.82 -8.68
N VAL A 320 2.70 30.20 -9.90
CA VAL A 320 3.40 31.47 -10.17
C VAL A 320 2.48 32.67 -9.89
N LEU A 321 1.22 32.62 -10.31
CA LEU A 321 0.22 33.67 -10.05
C LEU A 321 -0.04 33.87 -8.56
N TYR A 322 0.07 32.81 -7.76
CA TYR A 322 0.01 32.87 -6.31
C TYR A 322 1.35 33.14 -5.63
N ASN A 323 2.37 33.53 -6.39
CA ASN A 323 3.72 33.80 -5.89
C ASN A 323 4.26 32.68 -5.00
N TRP A 324 3.99 31.43 -5.37
CA TRP A 324 4.42 30.23 -4.65
C TRP A 324 3.96 30.15 -3.18
N GLU A 325 2.81 30.74 -2.84
CA GLU A 325 2.22 30.59 -1.50
C GLU A 325 1.98 29.10 -1.19
N ILE A 326 2.67 28.58 -0.16
CA ILE A 326 2.73 27.14 0.17
C ILE A 326 1.33 26.51 0.26
N SER A 327 0.39 27.17 0.96
CA SER A 327 -0.97 26.67 1.15
C SER A 327 -1.69 26.42 -0.18
N ARG A 328 -1.57 27.35 -1.13
CA ARG A 328 -2.19 27.28 -2.46
C ARG A 328 -1.44 26.33 -3.38
N CYS A 329 -0.11 26.27 -3.30
CA CYS A 329 0.68 25.29 -4.04
C CYS A 329 0.33 23.85 -3.63
N LEU A 330 0.12 23.59 -2.34
CA LEU A 330 -0.32 22.26 -1.86
C LEU A 330 -1.73 21.90 -2.39
N MET A 331 -2.63 22.88 -2.45
CA MET A 331 -3.95 22.72 -3.05
C MET A 331 -3.86 22.38 -4.54
N VAL A 332 -3.12 23.17 -5.32
CA VAL A 332 -2.89 22.95 -6.76
C VAL A 332 -2.23 21.60 -7.01
N LEU A 333 -1.26 21.20 -6.19
CA LEU A 333 -0.64 19.88 -6.29
C LEU A 333 -1.64 18.73 -6.04
N SER A 334 -2.61 18.91 -5.13
CA SER A 334 -3.69 17.96 -4.94
C SER A 334 -4.58 17.84 -6.18
N TRP A 335 -4.91 18.97 -6.83
CA TRP A 335 -5.66 18.97 -8.09
C TRP A 335 -4.90 18.31 -9.24
N TRP A 336 -3.61 18.60 -9.35
CA TRP A 336 -2.72 17.95 -10.30
C TRP A 336 -2.77 16.43 -10.13
N LEU A 337 -2.67 15.91 -8.90
CA LEU A 337 -2.80 14.47 -8.63
C LEU A 337 -4.15 13.90 -9.03
N TRP A 338 -5.26 14.62 -8.80
CA TRP A 338 -6.59 14.19 -9.24
C TRP A 338 -6.71 14.15 -10.77
N ALA A 339 -6.15 15.14 -11.47
CA ALA A 339 -6.11 15.18 -12.92
C ALA A 339 -5.27 14.03 -13.49
N GLN A 340 -4.06 13.81 -12.97
CA GLN A 340 -3.21 12.68 -13.38
C GLN A 340 -3.90 11.34 -13.11
N TRP A 341 -4.57 11.19 -11.96
CA TRP A 341 -5.36 10.00 -11.66
C TRP A 341 -6.46 9.79 -12.70
N ALA A 342 -7.25 10.82 -13.03
CA ALA A 342 -8.33 10.72 -14.01
C ALA A 342 -7.80 10.33 -15.41
N LEU A 343 -6.69 10.93 -15.85
CA LEU A 343 -6.04 10.60 -17.12
C LEU A 343 -5.48 9.18 -17.15
N THR A 344 -4.95 8.70 -16.03
CA THR A 344 -4.36 7.35 -15.93
C THR A 344 -5.36 6.24 -15.62
N LEU A 345 -6.65 6.55 -15.46
CA LEU A 345 -7.68 5.52 -15.24
C LEU A 345 -7.77 4.51 -16.38
N ASP A 346 -7.43 4.90 -17.60
CA ASP A 346 -7.36 4.00 -18.76
C ASP A 346 -6.26 2.95 -18.67
N ALA A 347 -5.29 3.14 -17.77
CA ALA A 347 -4.31 2.10 -17.45
C ALA A 347 -4.87 0.97 -16.54
N LEU A 348 -6.10 1.08 -16.03
CA LEU A 348 -6.76 -0.03 -15.32
C LEU A 348 -7.46 -0.99 -16.27
N THR A 349 -7.16 -2.28 -16.11
CA THR A 349 -7.87 -3.33 -16.83
C THR A 349 -9.36 -3.41 -16.44
N PRO A 350 -10.25 -3.84 -17.35
CA PRO A 350 -11.68 -4.01 -17.05
C PRO A 350 -11.95 -4.92 -15.85
N SER A 351 -11.17 -5.99 -15.71
CA SER A 351 -11.23 -6.90 -14.54
C SER A 351 -10.95 -6.16 -13.24
N THR A 352 -9.90 -5.32 -13.23
CA THR A 352 -9.55 -4.51 -12.07
C THR A 352 -10.62 -3.48 -11.78
N ARG A 353 -11.12 -2.73 -12.78
CA ARG A 353 -12.23 -1.78 -12.60
C ARG A 353 -13.48 -2.44 -11.98
N CYS A 354 -13.84 -3.63 -12.45
CA CYS A 354 -14.93 -4.43 -11.89
C CYS A 354 -14.65 -4.83 -10.44
N MET A 355 -13.43 -5.31 -10.14
CA MET A 355 -13.00 -5.62 -8.78
C MET A 355 -13.03 -4.37 -7.87
N LEU A 356 -12.63 -3.21 -8.37
CA LEU A 356 -12.68 -1.93 -7.64
C LEU A 356 -14.10 -1.40 -7.48
N LYS A 357 -15.09 -1.97 -8.19
CA LYS A 357 -16.44 -1.40 -8.38
C LYS A 357 -16.40 0.04 -8.87
N LEU A 358 -15.34 0.42 -9.58
CA LEU A 358 -15.18 1.75 -10.12
C LEU A 358 -16.09 1.88 -11.34
N ARG A 359 -17.13 2.70 -11.22
CA ARG A 359 -17.96 3.11 -12.36
C ARG A 359 -17.36 4.37 -12.96
N VAL A 360 -17.34 4.47 -14.29
CA VAL A 360 -16.86 5.67 -15.03
C VAL A 360 -17.58 6.94 -14.55
N ARG A 361 -18.83 6.82 -14.10
CA ARG A 361 -19.61 7.92 -13.51
C ARG A 361 -18.97 8.57 -12.28
N PHE A 362 -18.06 7.90 -11.57
CA PHE A 362 -17.37 8.50 -10.41
C PHE A 362 -16.28 9.49 -10.81
N VAL A 363 -15.81 9.44 -12.05
CA VAL A 363 -14.76 10.34 -12.56
C VAL A 363 -15.35 11.71 -12.92
N VAL A 364 -16.61 11.71 -13.40
CA VAL A 364 -17.29 12.93 -13.87
C VAL A 364 -17.35 14.02 -12.79
N PRO A 365 -17.78 13.76 -11.54
CA PRO A 365 -17.78 14.79 -10.50
C PRO A 365 -16.40 15.36 -10.21
N VAL A 366 -15.34 14.53 -10.24
CA VAL A 366 -13.96 14.98 -10.02
C VAL A 366 -13.53 15.95 -11.11
N LEU A 367 -13.76 15.61 -12.38
CA LEU A 367 -13.43 16.47 -13.51
C LEU A 367 -14.26 17.77 -13.51
N CYS A 368 -15.56 17.68 -13.20
CA CYS A 368 -16.41 18.87 -13.09
C CYS A 368 -15.93 19.82 -11.99
N LEU A 369 -15.51 19.28 -10.84
CA LEU A 369 -14.98 20.08 -9.73
C LEU A 369 -13.64 20.73 -10.10
N LEU A 370 -12.70 20.00 -10.71
CA LEU A 370 -11.43 20.56 -11.18
C LEU A 370 -11.64 21.68 -12.21
N LEU A 371 -12.57 21.49 -13.15
CA LEU A 371 -12.93 22.52 -14.11
C LEU A 371 -13.55 23.75 -13.44
N ALA A 372 -14.45 23.54 -12.47
CA ALA A 372 -15.05 24.63 -11.69
C ALA A 372 -13.99 25.42 -10.91
N ASP A 373 -12.98 24.74 -10.36
CA ASP A 373 -11.87 25.38 -9.65
C ASP A 373 -11.02 26.25 -10.57
N HIS A 374 -10.61 25.73 -11.74
CA HIS A 374 -9.86 26.51 -12.73
C HIS A 374 -10.67 27.73 -13.20
N LEU A 375 -11.97 27.56 -13.46
CA LEU A 375 -12.86 28.68 -13.79
C LEU A 375 -12.97 29.69 -12.64
N GLY A 376 -13.02 29.23 -11.40
CA GLY A 376 -13.03 30.08 -10.21
C GLY A 376 -11.75 30.90 -10.07
N ILE A 377 -10.59 30.34 -10.42
CA ILE A 377 -9.31 31.07 -10.46
C ILE A 377 -9.29 32.11 -11.57
N ILE A 378 -9.71 31.74 -12.78
CA ILE A 378 -9.82 32.67 -13.91
C ILE A 378 -10.75 33.83 -13.55
N TYR A 379 -11.95 33.52 -13.03
CA TYR A 379 -12.89 34.52 -12.55
C TYR A 379 -12.25 35.47 -11.53
N ARG A 380 -11.52 34.94 -10.54
CA ARG A 380 -10.79 35.76 -9.56
C ARG A 380 -9.78 36.68 -10.24
N ILE A 381 -8.95 36.18 -11.13
CA ILE A 381 -7.88 36.98 -11.76
C ILE A 381 -8.49 38.11 -12.61
N PHE A 382 -9.49 37.81 -13.44
CA PHE A 382 -10.02 38.78 -14.39
C PHE A 382 -11.00 39.77 -13.77
N LEU A 383 -11.89 39.34 -12.86
CA LEU A 383 -12.94 40.21 -12.32
C LEU A 383 -12.57 40.92 -11.03
N SER A 384 -11.64 40.39 -10.21
CA SER A 384 -11.18 41.15 -9.04
C SER A 384 -10.28 42.32 -9.42
N TYR A 385 -9.63 42.25 -10.58
CA TYR A 385 -8.77 43.33 -11.09
C TYR A 385 -9.57 44.56 -11.57
N GLU A 386 -10.86 44.43 -11.86
CA GLU A 386 -11.72 45.57 -12.25
C GLU A 386 -12.26 46.37 -11.05
N THR A 387 -12.05 45.89 -9.82
CA THR A 387 -12.59 46.51 -8.59
C THR A 387 -11.56 47.19 -7.70
N GLN A 388 -10.30 47.29 -8.15
CA GLN A 388 -9.26 48.17 -7.59
C GLN A 388 -8.93 49.26 -8.58
#